data_AF-A0A133UB44-F1
#
_entry.id   AF-A0A133UB44-F1
#
_cell.length_a   1.000
_cell.length_b   1.000
_cell.length_c   1.000
_cell.angle_alpha   90.00
_cell.angle_beta   90.00
_cell.angle_gamma   90.00
#
_symmetry.space_group_name_H-M   'P 1'
#
loop_
_entity.id
_entity.type
_entity.pdbx_description
1 polymer ?
#
loop_
_entity_poly.entity_id
_entity_poly.type
_entity_poly.pdbx_seq_one_letter_code
_entity_poly.pdbx_strand_id
1 'polypeptide(L)'
;MGSKNISLRESAYERLSSLKKEEESFSDLVERLTRGKTPKYSDLAGILSKDTIETIENARKERKRADKAEFEEISKRFRDDDR
;
A
#
# COMPACT_ATOMS: atom_id res chain seq x y z
N MET A 1 9.31 -8.61 -21.04
CA MET A 1 8.74 -8.27 -19.72
C MET A 1 7.90 -9.44 -19.26
N GLY A 2 8.12 -9.96 -18.05
CA GLY A 2 7.31 -11.04 -17.52
C GLY A 2 6.02 -10.49 -16.90
N SER A 3 4.88 -11.08 -17.21
CA SER A 3 3.62 -10.79 -16.52
C SER A 3 3.38 -11.80 -15.40
N LYS A 4 2.69 -11.35 -14.35
CA LYS A 4 2.17 -12.22 -13.29
C LYS A 4 0.70 -11.87 -13.10
N ASN A 5 -0.13 -12.90 -12.97
CA ASN A 5 -1.55 -12.74 -12.67
C ASN A 5 -1.74 -12.77 -11.15
N ILE A 6 -2.49 -11.80 -10.63
CA ILE A 6 -2.89 -11.75 -9.23
C ILE A 6 -4.41 -11.63 -9.16
N SER A 7 -5.01 -12.27 -8.16
CA SER A 7 -6.43 -12.09 -7.87
C SER A 7 -6.61 -10.92 -6.91
N LEU A 8 -7.52 -10.01 -7.26
CA LEU A 8 -7.90 -8.89 -6.41
C LEU A 8 -9.34 -9.06 -5.96
N ARG A 9 -9.67 -8.52 -4.78
CA ARG A 9 -11.08 -8.34 -4.41
C ARG A 9 -11.70 -7.34 -5.38
N GLU A 10 -12.96 -7.56 -5.74
CA GLU A 10 -13.70 -6.68 -6.66
C GLU A 10 -13.63 -5.21 -6.23
N SER A 11 -13.89 -4.95 -4.95
CA SER A 11 -13.82 -3.60 -4.38
C SER A 11 -12.43 -2.97 -4.42
N ALA A 12 -11.37 -3.76 -4.46
CA ALA A 12 -10.00 -3.26 -4.64
C ALA A 12 -9.72 -2.95 -6.11
N TYR A 13 -10.22 -3.79 -7.02
CA TYR A 13 -10.12 -3.56 -8.46
C TYR A 13 -10.85 -2.28 -8.89
N GLU A 14 -12.08 -2.06 -8.44
CA GLU A 14 -12.86 -0.85 -8.75
C GLU A 14 -12.15 0.43 -8.29
N ARG A 15 -11.59 0.42 -7.07
CA ARG A 15 -10.82 1.54 -6.51
C ARG A 15 -9.54 1.83 -7.30
N LEU A 16 -8.89 0.80 -7.82
CA LEU A 16 -7.72 0.98 -8.68
C LEU A 16 -8.13 1.50 -10.06
N SER A 17 -9.18 0.93 -10.63
CA SER A 17 -9.72 1.31 -11.94
C SER A 17 -10.14 2.78 -11.98
N SER A 18 -10.76 3.31 -10.92
CA SER A 18 -11.14 4.72 -10.84
C SER A 18 -9.96 5.69 -10.77
N LEU A 19 -8.77 5.21 -10.41
CA LEU A 19 -7.54 6.00 -10.36
C LEU A 19 -6.69 5.89 -11.63
N LYS A 20 -7.08 5.02 -12.57
CA LYS A 20 -6.40 4.79 -13.84
C LYS A 20 -6.66 5.96 -14.79
N LYS A 21 -5.62 6.44 -15.47
CA LYS A 21 -5.76 7.42 -16.56
C LYS A 21 -6.13 6.72 -17.88
N GLU A 22 -6.75 7.44 -18.82
CA GLU A 22 -7.21 6.87 -20.11
C GLU A 22 -6.08 6.13 -20.85
N GLU A 23 -4.91 6.76 -20.96
CA GLU A 23 -3.74 6.23 -21.69
C GLU A 23 -2.83 5.30 -20.85
N GLU A 24 -3.16 5.04 -19.59
CA GLU A 24 -2.30 4.29 -18.65
C GLU A 24 -2.67 2.79 -18.62
N SER A 25 -1.71 1.86 -18.58
CA SER A 25 -2.03 0.44 -18.32
C SER A 25 -2.25 0.17 -16.83
N PHE A 26 -2.88 -0.97 -16.48
CA PHE A 26 -3.04 -1.34 -15.07
C PHE A 26 -1.69 -1.55 -14.36
N SER A 27 -0.69 -2.05 -15.09
CA SER A 27 0.68 -2.16 -14.58
C SER A 27 1.29 -0.79 -14.31
N ASP A 28 1.10 0.17 -15.21
CA ASP A 28 1.59 1.55 -15.06
C ASP A 28 0.93 2.25 -13.87
N LEU A 29 -0.38 2.04 -13.67
CA LEU A 29 -1.11 2.51 -12.48
C LEU A 29 -0.47 1.96 -11.20
N VAL A 30 -0.25 0.64 -11.14
CA VAL A 30 0.35 -0.01 -9.96
C VAL A 30 1.77 0.52 -9.76
N GLU A 31 2.57 0.66 -10.81
CA GLU A 31 3.91 1.25 -10.73
C GLU A 31 3.86 2.71 -10.26
N ARG A 32 2.96 3.54 -10.77
CA ARG A 32 2.81 4.95 -10.36
C ARG A 32 2.41 5.07 -8.89
N LEU A 33 1.44 4.27 -8.44
CA LEU A 33 0.97 4.28 -7.06
C LEU A 33 2.03 3.73 -6.09
N THR A 34 2.89 2.82 -6.55
CA THR A 34 3.97 2.22 -5.74
C THR A 34 5.29 2.98 -5.83
N ARG A 35 5.51 3.80 -6.88
CA ARG A 35 6.69 4.68 -7.03
C ARG A 35 6.85 5.64 -5.84
N GLY A 36 5.76 6.07 -5.21
CA GLY A 36 5.79 6.90 -4.00
C GLY A 36 5.92 6.13 -2.69
N LYS A 37 5.83 4.79 -2.72
CA LYS A 37 5.83 3.91 -1.55
C LYS A 37 6.71 2.69 -1.78
N THR A 38 7.99 2.89 -2.09
CA THR A 38 9.15 2.15 -1.54
C THR A 38 10.35 2.32 -2.45
N PRO A 39 11.35 3.13 -2.06
CA PRO A 39 12.70 2.62 -2.19
C PRO A 39 12.72 1.29 -1.43
N LYS A 40 13.14 0.18 -2.06
CA LYS A 40 13.50 -0.99 -1.29
C LYS A 40 14.64 -0.51 -0.38
N TYR A 41 14.47 -0.57 0.94
CA TYR A 41 15.53 -0.19 1.88
C TYR A 41 16.82 -0.99 1.66
N SER A 42 16.69 -2.17 1.04
CA SER A 42 17.78 -2.98 0.49
C SER A 42 18.69 -2.21 -0.47
N ASP A 43 18.15 -1.29 -1.28
CA ASP A 43 18.89 -0.48 -2.24
C ASP A 43 19.58 0.73 -1.57
N LEU A 44 19.23 1.02 -0.32
CA LEU A 44 19.86 2.05 0.54
C LEU A 44 20.83 1.44 1.57
N ALA A 45 20.97 0.11 1.56
CA ALA A 45 21.86 -0.62 2.46
C ALA A 45 23.32 -0.31 2.10
N GLY A 46 23.93 0.58 2.87
CA GLY A 46 25.29 1.10 2.67
C GLY A 46 25.42 2.62 2.74
N ILE A 47 24.31 3.37 2.56
CA ILE A 47 24.28 4.84 2.61
C ILE A 47 23.66 5.35 3.92
N LEU A 48 22.71 4.58 4.49
CA LEU A 48 21.99 4.99 5.69
C LEU A 48 22.61 4.39 6.96
N SER A 49 22.73 5.22 8.00
CA SER A 49 23.14 4.79 9.33
C SER A 49 22.08 3.88 9.97
N LYS A 50 22.49 3.06 10.94
CA LYS A 50 21.58 2.14 11.67
C LYS A 50 20.44 2.91 12.36
N ASP A 51 20.72 4.07 12.94
CA ASP A 51 19.70 4.93 13.57
C ASP A 51 18.65 5.44 12.58
N THR A 52 19.07 5.77 11.35
CA THR A 52 18.15 6.19 10.30
C THR A 52 17.23 5.05 9.87
N ILE A 53 17.77 3.84 9.75
CA ILE A 53 16.98 2.63 9.42
C ILE A 53 15.96 2.35 10.53
N GLU A 54 16.37 2.41 11.79
CA GLU A 54 15.49 2.17 12.93
C GLU A 54 14.38 3.21 13.03
N THR A 55 14.68 4.48 12.79
CA THR A 55 13.69 5.56 12.74
C THR A 55 12.62 5.31 11.68
N ILE A 56 13.04 4.86 10.49
CA ILE A 56 12.11 4.59 9.39
C ILE A 56 11.25 3.35 9.67
N GLU A 57 11.84 2.29 10.20
CA GLU A 57 11.11 1.08 10.62
C GLU A 57 10.07 1.39 11.70
N ASN A 58 10.42 2.24 12.68
CA ASN A 58 9.49 2.67 13.72
C ASN A 58 8.34 3.51 13.15
N ALA A 59 8.64 4.49 12.29
CA ALA A 59 7.60 5.29 11.62
C ALA A 59 6.65 4.42 10.78
N ARG A 60 7.17 3.35 10.15
CA ARG A 60 6.37 2.39 9.37
C ARG A 60 5.49 1.53 10.27
N LYS A 61 6.00 1.07 11.42
CA LYS A 61 5.22 0.31 12.41
C LYS A 61 4.08 1.15 12.98
N GLU A 62 4.34 2.40 13.33
CA GLU A 62 3.32 3.33 13.82
C GLU A 62 2.21 3.55 12.79
N ARG A 63 2.56 3.81 11.53
CA ARG A 63 1.58 3.95 10.46
C ARG A 63 0.75 2.67 10.25
N LYS A 64 1.39 1.50 10.27
CA LYS A 64 0.70 0.22 10.13
C LYS A 64 -0.26 -0.06 11.30
N ARG A 65 0.07 0.40 12.51
CA ARG A 65 -0.82 0.32 13.68
C ARG A 65 -2.02 1.24 13.52
N ALA A 66 -1.80 2.48 13.08
CA ALA A 66 -2.88 3.43 12.78
C ALA A 66 -3.82 2.90 11.70
N ASP A 67 -3.29 2.43 10.56
CA ASP A 67 -4.07 1.84 9.48
C ASP A 67 -4.90 0.64 9.96
N LYS A 68 -4.33 -0.20 10.84
CA LYS A 68 -5.04 -1.33 11.43
C LYS A 68 -6.17 -0.89 12.37
N ALA A 69 -5.93 0.13 13.19
CA ALA A 69 -6.93 0.66 14.10
C ALA A 69 -8.11 1.27 13.34
N GLU A 70 -7.84 2.08 12.30
CA GLU A 70 -8.89 2.62 11.42
C GLU A 70 -9.66 1.50 10.72
N PHE A 71 -8.97 0.46 10.23
CA PHE A 71 -9.63 -0.68 9.60
C PHE A 71 -10.53 -1.45 10.56
N GLU A 72 -10.11 -1.65 11.81
CA GLU A 72 -10.95 -2.28 12.84
C GLU A 72 -12.16 -1.42 13.22
N GLU A 73 -12.02 -0.10 13.27
CA GLU A 73 -13.13 0.82 13.52
C GLU A 73 -14.16 0.79 12.37
N ILE A 74 -13.68 0.87 11.13
CA ILE A 74 -14.50 0.73 9.94
C ILE A 74 -15.19 -0.64 9.93
N SER A 75 -14.46 -1.72 10.23
CA SER A 75 -14.99 -3.08 10.32
C SER A 75 -16.08 -3.23 11.37
N LYS A 76 -15.99 -2.55 12.52
CA LYS A 76 -17.03 -2.59 13.56
C LYS A 76 -18.29 -1.91 13.06
N ARG A 77 -18.16 -0.73 12.45
CA ARG A 77 -19.29 0.04 11.91
C ARG A 77 -20.09 -0.75 10.87
N PHE A 78 -19.40 -1.46 9.98
CA PHE A 78 -20.06 -2.36 9.01
C PHE A 78 -20.70 -3.60 9.63
N ARG A 79 -20.27 -4.05 10.81
CA ARG A 79 -20.86 -5.21 11.51
C ARG A 79 -22.10 -4.83 12.32
N ASP A 80 -22.22 -3.57 12.73
CA ASP A 80 -23.38 -3.05 13.47
C ASP A 80 -24.55 -2.64 12.55
N ASP A 81 -24.30 -2.34 11.27
CA ASP A 81 -25.34 -2.01 10.27
C ASP A 81 -26.12 -3.24 9.74
N ASP A 82 -25.69 -4.46 10.06
CA ASP A 82 -26.25 -5.73 9.56
C ASP A 82 -27.19 -6.41 10.60
N ARG A 83 -27.75 -5.64 11.56
CA ARG A 83 -28.60 -6.13 12.67
C ARG A 83 -29.98 -5.48 12.72
#